data_AF-A0A2S7KJZ6-F1
#
_entry.id   AF-A0A2S7KJZ6-F1
#
_cell.length_a   1.000
_cell.length_b   1.000
_cell.length_c   1.000
_cell.angle_alpha   90.00
_cell.angle_beta   90.00
_cell.angle_gamma   90.00
#
_symmetry.space_group_name_H-M   'P 1'
#
loop_
_entity.id
_entity.type
_entity.pdbx_description
1 polymer ?
#
loop_
_entity_poly.entity_id
_entity_poly.type
_entity_poly.pdbx_seq_one_letter_code
_entity_poly.pdbx_strand_id
1 'polypeptide(L)'
;MNFKEFQKDMRIAYLGGGTGILASGLIWLISGLSGMYLTRETSILIFFIGGMLIFPLGVISAKLLNRSGKHQNNNPLAKLAIESTAILFIGLFIAYSVFLTQKLWFFPIMLMIIGVRYFVFQSIYGMKLYWILGLFLTIAGMYCLISNQPFHIGGITGGIIELFFGVLVIVNERKTNET
;
A
#
# COMPACT_ATOMS: atom_id res chain seq x y z
N MET A 1 21.09 11.42 15.46
CA MET A 1 19.65 11.47 15.19
C MET A 1 18.92 10.56 16.16
N ASN A 2 17.82 11.02 16.75
CA ASN A 2 16.91 10.16 17.51
C ASN A 2 15.88 9.49 16.56
N PHE A 3 15.15 8.50 17.06
CA PHE A 3 14.17 7.74 16.27
C PHE A 3 13.10 8.63 15.60
N LYS A 4 12.63 9.67 16.30
CA LYS A 4 11.61 10.60 15.77
C LYS A 4 12.15 11.45 14.63
N GLU A 5 13.43 11.81 14.65
CA GLU A 5 14.09 12.54 13.58
C GLU A 5 14.21 11.69 12.31
N PHE A 6 14.53 10.39 12.46
CA PHE A 6 14.51 9.46 11.33
C PHE A 6 13.12 9.29 10.73
N GLN A 7 12.07 9.23 11.56
CA GLN A 7 10.68 9.20 11.08
C GLN A 7 10.31 10.50 10.35
N LYS A 8 10.71 11.66 10.90
CA LYS A 8 10.47 12.97 10.27
C LYS A 8 11.16 13.09 8.92
N ASP A 9 12.40 12.64 8.81
CA ASP A 9 13.14 12.59 7.53
C ASP A 9 12.39 11.77 6.47
N MET A 10 11.91 10.58 6.82
CA MET A 10 11.09 9.76 5.93
C MET A 10 9.79 10.46 5.52
N ARG A 11 9.06 11.07 6.47
CA ARG A 11 7.81 11.78 6.17
C ARG A 11 8.02 12.96 5.22
N ILE A 12 9.04 13.79 5.46
CA ILE A 12 9.30 14.95 4.62
C ILE A 12 9.71 14.51 3.21
N ALA A 13 10.61 13.52 3.10
CA ALA A 13 11.11 13.05 1.81
C ALA A 13 10.02 12.46 0.92
N TYR A 14 9.06 11.74 1.50
CA TYR A 14 8.05 10.96 0.78
C TYR A 14 6.61 11.44 0.99
N LEU A 15 6.40 12.67 1.49
CA LEU A 15 5.08 13.24 1.78
C LEU A 15 4.23 12.31 2.67
N GLY A 16 4.83 11.86 3.78
CA GLY A 16 4.25 10.91 4.71
C GLY A 16 4.05 9.51 4.13
N GLY A 17 4.58 9.22 2.93
CA GLY A 17 4.31 8.00 2.17
C GLY A 17 2.98 8.02 1.40
N GLY A 18 2.22 9.11 1.46
CA GLY A 18 0.89 9.22 0.88
C GLY A 18 0.86 9.08 -0.64
N THR A 19 1.89 9.55 -1.35
CA THR A 19 1.98 9.39 -2.81
C THR A 19 2.16 7.93 -3.23
N GLY A 20 2.87 7.14 -2.42
CA GLY A 20 2.99 5.70 -2.62
C GLY A 20 1.67 4.97 -2.39
N ILE A 21 0.90 5.38 -1.37
CA ILE A 21 -0.45 4.84 -1.12
C ILE A 21 -1.37 5.17 -2.31
N LEU A 22 -1.32 6.39 -2.85
CA LEU A 22 -2.13 6.75 -4.02
C LEU A 22 -1.78 5.91 -5.26
N ALA A 23 -0.50 5.72 -5.54
CA ALA A 23 -0.05 4.87 -6.64
C ALA A 23 -0.56 3.43 -6.46
N SER A 24 -0.44 2.89 -5.24
CA SER A 24 -0.96 1.58 -4.86
C SER A 24 -2.47 1.49 -5.07
N GLY A 25 -3.24 2.48 -4.60
CA GLY A 25 -4.70 2.51 -4.74
C GLY A 25 -5.16 2.53 -6.20
N LEU A 26 -4.45 3.26 -7.07
CA LEU A 26 -4.72 3.22 -8.52
C LEU A 26 -4.47 1.83 -9.11
N ILE A 27 -3.38 1.17 -8.74
CA ILE A 27 -3.06 -0.18 -9.22
C ILE A 27 -4.10 -1.19 -8.73
N TRP A 28 -4.53 -1.10 -7.47
CA TRP A 28 -5.61 -1.90 -6.91
C TRP A 28 -6.92 -1.69 -7.69
N LEU A 29 -7.31 -0.44 -7.98
CA LEU A 29 -8.50 -0.15 -8.77
C LEU A 29 -8.40 -0.71 -10.19
N ILE A 30 -7.30 -0.45 -10.89
CA ILE A 30 -7.10 -0.92 -12.28
C ILE A 30 -7.13 -2.44 -12.32
N SER A 31 -6.45 -3.09 -11.38
CA SER A 31 -6.45 -4.55 -11.25
C SER A 31 -7.85 -5.08 -10.93
N GLY A 32 -8.57 -4.51 -9.96
CA GLY A 32 -9.94 -4.91 -9.62
C GLY A 32 -10.91 -4.75 -10.78
N LEU A 33 -10.91 -3.59 -11.44
CA LEU A 33 -11.72 -3.31 -12.63
C LEU A 33 -11.39 -4.26 -13.77
N SER A 34 -10.11 -4.55 -14.01
CA SER A 34 -9.73 -5.53 -15.03
C SER A 34 -10.28 -6.92 -14.74
N GLY A 35 -10.48 -7.29 -13.47
CA GLY A 35 -11.14 -8.54 -13.08
C GLY A 35 -12.64 -8.59 -13.39
N MET A 36 -13.26 -7.48 -13.80
CA MET A 36 -14.64 -7.43 -14.31
C MET A 36 -14.72 -7.69 -15.82
N TYR A 37 -13.71 -7.23 -16.58
CA TYR A 37 -13.75 -7.19 -18.04
C TYR A 37 -12.78 -8.18 -18.71
N LEU A 38 -11.75 -8.63 -17.99
CA LEU A 38 -10.70 -9.54 -18.45
C LEU A 38 -10.68 -10.82 -17.60
N THR A 39 -9.65 -11.65 -17.78
CA THR A 39 -9.45 -12.85 -16.97
C THR A 39 -8.90 -12.51 -15.58
N ARG A 40 -9.10 -13.41 -14.61
CA ARG A 40 -8.59 -13.24 -13.24
C ARG A 40 -7.06 -13.25 -13.22
N GLU A 41 -6.47 -14.09 -14.06
CA GLU A 41 -5.05 -14.22 -14.27
C GLU A 41 -4.44 -12.92 -14.80
N THR A 42 -5.08 -12.28 -15.79
CA THR A 42 -4.66 -10.96 -16.29
C THR A 42 -4.79 -9.88 -15.20
N SER A 43 -5.86 -9.92 -14.41
CA SER A 43 -6.05 -8.99 -13.29
C SER A 43 -4.95 -9.13 -12.22
N ILE A 44 -4.55 -10.36 -11.88
CA ILE A 44 -3.42 -10.65 -10.99
C ILE A 44 -2.10 -10.18 -11.60
N LEU A 45 -1.91 -10.38 -12.90
CA LEU A 45 -0.70 -9.93 -13.59
C LEU A 45 -0.58 -8.40 -13.56
N ILE A 46 -1.68 -7.68 -13.81
CA ILE A 46 -1.76 -6.23 -13.66
C ILE A 46 -1.42 -5.82 -12.23
N PHE A 47 -1.94 -6.53 -11.23
CA PHE A 47 -1.63 -6.28 -9.83
C PHE A 47 -0.14 -6.44 -9.54
N PHE A 48 0.47 -7.51 -10.02
CA PHE A 48 1.87 -7.83 -9.80
C PHE A 48 2.82 -6.83 -10.46
N ILE A 49 2.63 -6.60 -11.77
CA ILE A 49 3.45 -5.66 -12.54
C ILE A 49 3.23 -4.24 -12.02
N GLY A 50 1.98 -3.85 -11.77
CA GLY A 50 1.65 -2.57 -11.15
C GLY A 50 2.34 -2.41 -9.80
N GLY A 51 2.33 -3.45 -8.96
CA GLY A 51 2.98 -3.47 -7.65
C GLY A 51 4.46 -3.06 -7.69
N MET A 52 5.19 -3.47 -8.73
CA MET A 52 6.59 -3.08 -8.93
C MET A 52 6.76 -1.59 -9.23
N LEU A 53 5.75 -0.96 -9.83
CA LEU A 53 5.74 0.45 -10.20
C LEU A 53 5.31 1.37 -9.04
N ILE A 54 4.78 0.84 -7.93
CA ILE A 54 4.28 1.66 -6.81
C ILE A 54 5.38 2.59 -6.27
N PHE A 55 6.57 2.04 -5.99
CA PHE A 55 7.67 2.84 -5.45
C PHE A 55 8.14 3.93 -6.42
N PRO A 56 8.51 3.64 -7.68
CA PRO A 56 8.95 4.69 -8.60
C PRO A 56 7.84 5.72 -8.87
N LEU A 57 6.58 5.30 -9.04
CA LEU A 57 5.45 6.22 -9.21
C LEU A 57 5.27 7.13 -7.98
N GLY A 58 5.33 6.56 -6.77
CA GLY A 58 5.24 7.32 -5.52
C GLY A 58 6.36 8.35 -5.38
N VAL A 59 7.59 8.02 -5.77
CA VAL A 59 8.74 8.93 -5.78
C VAL A 59 8.56 10.05 -6.81
N ILE A 60 8.13 9.72 -8.03
CA ILE A 60 7.85 10.71 -9.08
C ILE A 60 6.74 11.67 -8.61
N SER A 61 5.64 11.14 -8.09
CA SER A 61 4.55 11.95 -7.54
C SER A 61 4.99 12.81 -6.37
N ALA A 62 5.87 12.33 -5.49
CA ALA A 62 6.43 13.13 -4.40
C ALA A 62 7.27 14.31 -4.94
N LYS A 63 8.08 14.08 -5.97
CA LYS A 63 8.85 15.13 -6.66
C LYS A 63 7.95 16.18 -7.31
N LEU A 64 6.88 15.75 -7.98
CA LEU A 64 5.89 16.66 -8.56
C LEU A 64 5.17 17.51 -7.51
N LEU A 65 5.10 17.03 -6.26
CA LEU A 65 4.54 17.75 -5.12
C LEU A 65 5.61 18.47 -4.27
N ASN A 66 6.74 18.84 -4.88
CA ASN A 66 7.84 19.60 -4.28
C ASN A 66 8.54 18.90 -3.09
N ARG A 67 8.61 17.57 -3.09
CA ARG A 67 9.41 16.79 -2.13
C ARG A 67 10.64 16.17 -2.78
N SER A 68 11.67 15.88 -1.99
CA SER A 68 12.94 15.35 -2.52
C SER A 68 12.78 13.94 -3.13
N GLY A 69 11.87 13.12 -2.58
CA GLY A 69 11.80 11.69 -2.87
C GLY A 69 13.03 10.92 -2.40
N LYS A 70 13.86 11.53 -1.53
CA LYS A 70 15.12 10.98 -1.04
C LYS A 70 15.31 11.31 0.43
N HIS A 71 15.44 10.26 1.24
CA HIS A 71 15.77 10.32 2.67
C HIS A 71 17.30 10.40 2.86
N GLN A 72 17.75 10.63 4.09
CA GLN A 72 19.19 10.63 4.41
C GLN A 72 19.79 9.22 4.33
N ASN A 73 20.97 9.07 3.72
CA ASN A 73 21.62 7.77 3.51
C ASN A 73 21.82 6.93 4.79
N ASN A 74 21.92 7.57 5.96
CA ASN A 74 22.11 6.89 7.25
C ASN A 74 20.79 6.62 8.01
N ASN A 75 19.64 6.76 7.35
CA ASN A 75 18.35 6.52 7.99
C ASN A 75 18.06 5.01 8.08
N PRO A 76 18.07 4.39 9.28
CA PRO A 76 17.87 2.95 9.42
C PRO A 76 16.45 2.51 9.03
N LEU A 77 15.47 3.42 9.01
CA LEU A 77 14.08 3.11 8.65
C LEU A 77 13.92 2.79 7.15
N ALA A 78 14.89 3.19 6.32
CA ALA A 78 14.94 2.77 4.93
C ALA A 78 15.21 1.26 4.79
N LYS A 79 16.06 0.71 5.66
CA LYS A 79 16.30 -0.74 5.72
C LYS A 79 15.03 -1.47 6.16
N LEU A 80 14.34 -0.96 7.18
CA LEU A 80 13.04 -1.49 7.61
C LEU A 80 12.00 -1.48 6.48
N ALA A 81 11.97 -0.42 5.66
CA ALA A 81 11.09 -0.36 4.50
C ALA A 81 11.40 -1.47 3.48
N ILE A 82 12.68 -1.73 3.21
CA ILE A 82 13.14 -2.81 2.33
C ILE A 82 12.80 -4.18 2.94
N GLU A 83 13.09 -4.42 4.21
CA GLU A 83 12.77 -5.66 4.92
C GLU A 83 11.27 -5.95 4.90
N SER A 84 10.42 -4.91 5.03
CA SER A 84 8.97 -5.05 4.93
C SER A 84 8.49 -5.56 3.56
N THR A 85 9.31 -5.47 2.51
CA THR A 85 8.97 -6.03 1.19
C THR A 85 8.95 -7.56 1.20
N ALA A 86 9.66 -8.21 2.13
CA ALA A 86 9.56 -9.66 2.32
C ALA A 86 8.12 -10.08 2.65
N ILE A 87 7.39 -9.29 3.46
CA ILE A 87 5.97 -9.52 3.78
C ILE A 87 5.14 -9.53 2.49
N LEU A 88 5.42 -8.58 1.58
CA LEU A 88 4.73 -8.48 0.30
C LEU A 88 5.01 -9.69 -0.59
N PHE A 89 6.27 -10.07 -0.79
CA PHE A 89 6.63 -11.18 -1.68
C PHE A 89 6.16 -12.55 -1.15
N ILE A 90 6.33 -12.79 0.16
CA ILE A 90 5.82 -14.00 0.81
C ILE A 90 4.29 -14.02 0.73
N GLY A 91 3.63 -12.91 1.02
CA GLY A 91 2.17 -12.82 0.95
C GLY A 91 1.63 -12.99 -0.46
N LEU A 92 2.33 -12.47 -1.48
CA LEU A 92 1.99 -12.68 -2.88
C LEU A 92 2.12 -14.16 -3.28
N PHE A 93 3.20 -14.82 -2.85
CA PHE A 93 3.40 -16.25 -3.09
C PHE A 93 2.26 -17.07 -2.47
N ILE A 94 1.86 -16.74 -1.23
CA ILE A 94 0.73 -17.38 -0.55
C ILE A 94 -0.58 -17.11 -1.31
N ALA A 95 -0.88 -15.86 -1.64
CA ALA A 95 -2.11 -15.48 -2.32
C ALA A 95 -2.24 -16.17 -3.69
N TYR A 96 -1.15 -16.23 -4.45
CA TYR A 96 -1.13 -16.91 -5.74
C TYR A 96 -1.26 -18.43 -5.60
N SER A 97 -0.60 -19.04 -4.61
CA SER A 97 -0.71 -20.48 -4.35
C SER A 97 -2.14 -20.88 -3.99
N VAL A 98 -2.81 -20.07 -3.17
CA VAL A 98 -4.23 -20.26 -2.84
C VAL A 98 -5.13 -19.99 -4.04
N PHE A 99 -4.81 -19.01 -4.89
CA PHE A 99 -5.57 -18.73 -6.11
C PHE A 99 -5.70 -19.95 -7.04
N LEU A 100 -4.71 -20.84 -7.07
CA LEU A 100 -4.75 -22.06 -7.88
C LEU A 100 -5.87 -23.03 -7.46
N THR A 101 -6.29 -22.99 -6.20
CA THR A 101 -7.39 -23.84 -5.68
C THR A 101 -8.67 -23.04 -5.45
N GLN A 102 -8.56 -21.82 -4.93
CA GLN A 102 -9.66 -20.91 -4.59
C GLN A 102 -9.47 -19.54 -5.24
N LYS A 103 -9.95 -19.42 -6.48
CA LYS A 103 -9.72 -18.23 -7.33
C LYS A 103 -10.21 -16.92 -6.72
N LEU A 104 -11.24 -16.95 -5.87
CA LEU A 104 -11.84 -15.75 -5.27
C LEU A 104 -10.99 -15.15 -4.13
N TRP A 105 -10.05 -15.92 -3.58
CA TRP A 105 -9.37 -15.54 -2.33
C TRP A 105 -8.09 -14.72 -2.53
N PHE A 106 -7.63 -14.54 -3.78
CA PHE A 106 -6.42 -13.79 -4.08
C PHE A 106 -6.43 -12.37 -3.47
N PHE A 107 -7.39 -11.54 -3.87
CA PHE A 107 -7.46 -10.15 -3.39
C PHE A 107 -7.75 -10.03 -1.89
N PRO A 108 -8.69 -10.79 -1.30
CA PRO A 108 -8.88 -10.80 0.15
C PRO A 108 -7.60 -11.10 0.93
N ILE A 109 -6.80 -12.09 0.50
CA ILE A 109 -5.51 -12.41 1.12
C ILE A 109 -4.54 -11.24 0.95
N MET A 110 -4.43 -10.68 -0.26
CA MET A 110 -3.55 -9.54 -0.51
C MET A 110 -3.93 -8.31 0.32
N LEU A 111 -5.23 -8.03 0.53
CA LEU A 111 -5.71 -6.94 1.39
C LEU A 111 -5.19 -7.10 2.82
N MET A 112 -5.28 -8.30 3.38
CA MET A 112 -4.80 -8.58 4.74
C MET A 112 -3.28 -8.46 4.83
N ILE A 113 -2.54 -9.04 3.87
CA ILE A 113 -1.06 -8.95 3.82
C ILE A 113 -0.60 -7.50 3.75
N ILE A 114 -1.21 -6.70 2.88
CA ILE A 114 -0.86 -5.28 2.73
C ILE A 114 -1.30 -4.49 3.97
N GLY A 115 -2.44 -4.83 4.58
CA GLY A 115 -2.88 -4.27 5.85
C GLY A 115 -1.82 -4.44 6.94
N VAL A 116 -1.27 -5.65 7.10
CA VAL A 116 -0.16 -5.94 8.02
C VAL A 116 1.08 -5.13 7.67
N ARG A 117 1.42 -5.04 6.38
CA ARG A 117 2.57 -4.24 5.93
C ARG A 117 2.42 -2.77 6.32
N TYR A 118 1.21 -2.20 6.27
CA TYR A 118 0.99 -0.82 6.72
C TYR A 118 1.20 -0.60 8.23
N PHE A 119 1.09 -1.63 9.07
CA PHE A 119 1.51 -1.51 10.47
C PHE A 119 3.03 -1.28 10.61
N VAL A 120 3.84 -1.82 9.71
CA VAL A 120 5.29 -1.51 9.67
C VAL A 120 5.51 -0.06 9.23
N PHE A 121 4.66 0.47 8.34
CA PHE A 121 4.74 1.85 7.88
C PHE A 121 4.45 2.85 9.00
N GLN A 122 3.68 2.46 10.03
CA GLN A 122 3.60 3.26 11.25
C GLN A 122 4.98 3.43 11.89
N SER A 123 5.78 2.38 12.00
CA SER A 123 7.12 2.48 12.57
C SER A 123 8.05 3.33 11.71
N ILE A 124 7.88 3.29 10.39
CA ILE A 124 8.69 4.06 9.43
C ILE A 124 8.34 5.55 9.46
N TYR A 125 7.07 5.92 9.46
CA TYR A 125 6.62 7.32 9.33
C TYR A 125 6.18 7.95 10.66
N GLY A 126 5.82 7.15 11.67
CA GLY A 126 5.31 7.63 12.96
C GLY A 126 3.91 8.25 12.90
N MET A 127 3.15 8.04 11.83
CA MET A 127 1.78 8.55 11.65
C MET A 127 0.72 7.51 12.03
N LYS A 128 -0.06 7.76 13.10
CA LYS A 128 -1.14 6.87 13.56
C LYS A 128 -2.16 6.49 12.48
N LEU A 129 -2.29 7.29 11.41
CA LEU A 129 -3.11 6.98 10.24
C LEU A 129 -2.76 5.62 9.61
N TYR A 130 -1.49 5.19 9.67
CA TYR A 130 -1.07 3.88 9.14
C TYR A 130 -1.65 2.69 9.92
N TRP A 131 -1.88 2.83 11.24
CA TRP A 131 -2.61 1.83 12.01
C TRP A 131 -4.06 1.71 11.55
N ILE A 132 -4.71 2.85 11.33
CA ILE A 132 -6.11 2.88 10.90
C ILE A 132 -6.22 2.29 9.50
N LEU A 133 -5.37 2.70 8.56
CA LEU A 133 -5.30 2.14 7.20
C LEU A 133 -5.08 0.62 7.22
N GLY A 134 -4.07 0.16 7.97
CA GLY A 134 -3.77 -1.27 8.06
C GLY A 134 -4.93 -2.08 8.63
N LEU A 135 -5.63 -1.55 9.63
CA LEU A 135 -6.80 -2.19 10.22
C LEU A 135 -7.98 -2.24 9.24
N PHE A 136 -8.27 -1.13 8.55
CA PHE A 136 -9.34 -1.06 7.56
C PHE A 136 -9.13 -2.06 6.42
N LEU A 137 -7.91 -2.15 5.88
CA LEU A 137 -7.58 -3.12 4.84
C LEU A 137 -7.69 -4.57 5.33
N THR A 138 -7.23 -4.84 6.55
CA THR A 138 -7.33 -6.19 7.15
C THR A 138 -8.79 -6.59 7.35
N ILE A 139 -9.62 -5.70 7.90
CA ILE A 139 -11.07 -5.95 8.08
C ILE A 139 -11.77 -6.13 6.74
N ALA A 140 -11.46 -5.29 5.75
CA ALA A 140 -12.02 -5.41 4.40
C ALA A 140 -11.64 -6.75 3.76
N GLY A 141 -10.38 -7.18 3.89
CA GLY A 141 -9.91 -8.48 3.42
C GLY A 141 -10.61 -9.65 4.10
N MET A 142 -10.71 -9.64 5.44
CA MET A 142 -11.43 -10.66 6.20
C MET A 142 -12.90 -10.74 5.78
N TYR A 143 -13.57 -9.59 5.67
CA TYR A 143 -14.97 -9.53 5.25
C TYR A 143 -15.17 -10.10 3.84
N CYS A 144 -14.34 -9.70 2.87
CA CYS A 144 -14.41 -10.21 1.50
C CYS A 144 -14.19 -11.73 1.44
N LEU A 145 -13.28 -12.25 2.28
CA LEU A 145 -12.98 -13.68 2.36
C LEU A 145 -14.15 -14.48 2.94
N ILE A 146 -14.68 -14.05 4.09
CA ILE A 146 -15.75 -14.77 4.82
C ILE A 146 -17.07 -14.71 4.03
N SER A 147 -17.39 -13.57 3.41
CA SER A 147 -18.62 -13.40 2.64
C SER A 147 -18.52 -13.89 1.19
N ASN A 148 -17.38 -14.48 0.80
CA ASN A 148 -17.12 -15.04 -0.53
C ASN A 148 -17.45 -14.06 -1.67
N GLN A 149 -17.00 -12.82 -1.54
CA GLN A 149 -17.31 -11.77 -2.51
C GLN A 149 -16.77 -12.10 -3.91
N PRO A 150 -17.38 -11.54 -4.97
CA PRO A 150 -16.84 -11.62 -6.32
C PRO A 150 -15.39 -11.14 -6.38
N PHE A 151 -14.60 -11.79 -7.23
CA PHE A 151 -13.16 -11.57 -7.36
C PHE A 151 -12.75 -10.09 -7.44
N HIS A 152 -13.41 -9.30 -8.30
CA HIS A 152 -13.08 -7.90 -8.52
C HIS A 152 -13.33 -6.98 -7.30
N ILE A 153 -14.25 -7.36 -6.40
CA ILE A 153 -14.66 -6.53 -5.26
C ILE A 153 -13.49 -6.31 -4.29
N GLY A 154 -12.67 -7.33 -4.04
CA GLY A 154 -11.48 -7.18 -3.20
C GLY A 154 -10.51 -6.16 -3.79
N GLY A 155 -10.30 -6.23 -5.12
CA GLY A 155 -9.49 -5.29 -5.89
C GLY A 155 -9.97 -3.83 -5.75
N ILE A 156 -11.24 -3.61 -6.05
CA ILE A 156 -11.87 -2.28 -6.00
C ILE A 156 -11.88 -1.73 -4.58
N THR A 157 -12.24 -2.55 -3.59
CA THR A 157 -12.30 -2.13 -2.18
C THR A 157 -10.94 -1.68 -1.67
N GLY A 158 -9.87 -2.43 -1.95
CA GLY A 158 -8.51 -2.02 -1.62
C GLY A 158 -8.13 -0.69 -2.25
N GLY A 159 -8.47 -0.52 -3.52
CA GLY A 159 -8.17 0.70 -4.26
C GLY A 159 -8.89 1.92 -3.68
N ILE A 160 -10.17 1.83 -3.37
CA ILE A 160 -10.94 2.92 -2.75
C ILE A 160 -10.35 3.29 -1.37
N ILE A 161 -10.07 2.29 -0.53
CA ILE A 161 -9.49 2.52 0.81
C ILE A 161 -8.14 3.22 0.69
N GLU A 162 -7.23 2.70 -0.13
CA GLU A 162 -5.91 3.29 -0.29
C GLU A 162 -5.96 4.69 -0.91
N LEU A 163 -6.80 4.94 -1.92
CA LEU A 163 -6.94 6.29 -2.49
C LEU A 163 -7.41 7.29 -1.43
N PHE A 164 -8.43 6.93 -0.66
CA PHE A 164 -8.94 7.78 0.41
C PHE A 164 -7.86 8.09 1.46
N PHE A 165 -7.20 7.07 1.99
CA PHE A 165 -6.15 7.26 3.00
C PHE A 165 -4.89 7.92 2.43
N GLY A 166 -4.56 7.70 1.16
CA GLY A 166 -3.44 8.36 0.49
C GLY A 166 -3.64 9.87 0.44
N VAL A 167 -4.85 10.33 0.09
CA VAL A 167 -5.21 11.76 0.16
C VAL A 167 -5.13 12.27 1.61
N LEU A 168 -5.69 11.54 2.57
CA LEU A 168 -5.66 11.94 3.98
C LEU A 168 -4.23 12.09 4.52
N VAL A 169 -3.33 11.17 4.21
CA VAL A 169 -1.92 11.23 4.63
C VAL A 169 -1.24 12.47 4.04
N ILE A 170 -1.47 12.76 2.76
CA ILE A 170 -0.90 13.95 2.09
C ILE A 170 -1.40 15.23 2.74
N VAL A 171 -2.72 15.33 2.97
CA VAL A 171 -3.34 16.52 3.58
C VAL A 171 -2.84 16.71 5.01
N ASN A 172 -2.74 15.64 5.79
CA ASN A 172 -2.25 15.69 7.16
C ASN A 172 -0.77 16.13 7.21
N GLU A 173 0.07 15.59 6.32
CA GLU A 173 1.49 15.93 6.28
C GLU A 173 1.72 17.38 5.84
N ARG A 174 0.89 17.93 4.94
CA ARG A 174 0.97 19.34 4.56
C ARG A 174 0.64 20.26 5.73
N LYS A 175 -0.49 20.02 6.41
CA LYS A 175 -0.90 20.80 7.58
C LYS A 175 0.15 20.81 8.69
N THR A 176 0.79 19.66 8.94
CA THR A 176 1.80 19.52 10.01
C THR A 176 3.11 20.24 9.69
N ASN A 177 3.41 20.49 8.42
CA ASN A 177 4.62 21.21 7.99
C ASN A 177 4.39 22.71 7.73
N GLU A 178 3.13 23.16 7.70
CA GLU A 178 2.75 24.58 7.62
C GLU A 178 2.70 25.24 9.02
N THR A 179 2.62 24.44 10.08
CA THR A 179 2.76 24.84 11.49
C THR A 179 4.19 24.68 12.00
#